data_AF-A0A3N1A317-F1
#
_entry.id   AF-A0A3N1A317-F1
#
_cell.length_a   1.000
_cell.length_b   1.000
_cell.length_c   1.000
_cell.angle_alpha   90.00
_cell.angle_beta   90.00
_cell.angle_gamma   90.00
#
_symmetry.space_group_name_H-M   'P 1'
#
loop_
_entity.id
_entity.type
_entity.pdbx_description
1 polymer ?
#
loop_
_entity_poly.entity_id
_entity_poly.type
_entity_poly.pdbx_seq_one_letter_code
_entity_poly.pdbx_strand_id
1 'polypeptide(L)'
;MAVYRITAPVRGVNATVAGVRLVEGVGQVDGDKLPSALAYFRRHGYQVEQEAPAPAPVVDEQPPPAPVAPNRGSSKAEWVTYVTSPHAPEDKRLTEAEAADRTRDQLAEHVLGPKED
;
A
#
# COMPACT_ATOMS: atom_id res chain seq x y z
N MET A 1 -10.88 -24.01 9.31
CA MET A 1 -11.97 -23.03 9.09
C MET A 1 -11.81 -22.50 7.67
N ALA A 2 -12.81 -22.67 6.82
CA ALA A 2 -12.77 -22.14 5.46
C ALA A 2 -13.28 -20.70 5.47
N VAL A 3 -12.43 -19.76 5.07
CA VAL A 3 -12.79 -18.35 4.92
C VAL A 3 -13.28 -18.13 3.50
N TYR A 4 -14.34 -17.36 3.35
CA TYR A 4 -14.89 -17.00 2.06
C TYR A 4 -14.85 -15.48 1.91
N ARG A 5 -14.36 -15.02 0.78
CA ARG A 5 -14.43 -13.63 0.36
C ARG A 5 -15.74 -13.41 -0.38
N ILE A 6 -16.46 -12.36 0.03
CA ILE A 6 -17.74 -11.92 -0.53
C ILE A 6 -17.52 -10.59 -1.23
N THR A 7 -17.85 -10.50 -2.51
CA THR A 7 -17.80 -9.25 -3.27
C THR A 7 -19.21 -8.88 -3.74
N ALA A 8 -19.62 -7.65 -3.41
CA ALA A 8 -20.90 -7.08 -3.77
C ALA A 8 -20.94 -6.73 -5.26
N PRO A 9 -22.10 -6.89 -5.92
CA PRO A 9 -22.27 -6.54 -7.33
C PRO A 9 -22.20 -5.02 -7.57
N VAL A 10 -22.37 -4.22 -6.51
CA VAL A 10 -22.35 -2.76 -6.54
C VAL A 10 -21.12 -2.25 -5.79
N ARG A 11 -20.36 -1.35 -6.42
CA ARG A 11 -19.14 -0.76 -5.83
C ARG A 11 -19.48 0.21 -4.69
N GLY A 12 -18.58 0.29 -3.71
CA GLY A 12 -18.67 1.30 -2.64
C GLY A 12 -19.71 1.00 -1.55
N VAL A 13 -20.24 -0.22 -1.48
CA VAL A 13 -21.21 -0.58 -0.44
C VAL A 13 -20.51 -0.82 0.88
N ASN A 14 -20.79 0.05 1.84
CA ASN A 14 -20.37 -0.08 3.22
C ASN A 14 -21.59 -0.44 4.08
N ALA A 15 -21.90 -1.73 4.17
CA ALA A 15 -23.11 -2.21 4.84
C ALA A 15 -22.87 -3.57 5.49
N THR A 16 -23.68 -3.90 6.50
CA THR A 16 -23.72 -5.25 7.06
C THR A 16 -24.82 -6.04 6.37
N VAL A 17 -24.45 -7.12 5.68
CA VAL A 17 -25.37 -7.96 4.92
C VAL A 17 -25.31 -9.39 5.46
N ALA A 18 -26.44 -9.96 5.84
CA ALA A 18 -26.52 -11.31 6.42
C ALA A 18 -25.53 -11.54 7.60
N GLY A 19 -25.25 -10.49 8.39
CA GLY A 19 -24.31 -10.54 9.51
C GLY A 19 -22.83 -10.35 9.11
N VAL A 20 -22.52 -10.17 7.83
CA VAL A 20 -21.17 -9.92 7.32
C VAL A 20 -21.00 -8.45 7.02
N ARG A 21 -19.96 -7.84 7.57
CA ARG A 21 -19.61 -6.45 7.29
C ARG A 21 -18.91 -6.38 5.94
N LEU A 22 -19.50 -5.65 5.01
CA LEU A 22 -18.90 -5.29 3.73
C LEU A 22 -18.29 -3.88 3.85
N VAL A 23 -17.05 -3.73 3.40
CA VAL A 23 -16.32 -2.47 3.30
C VAL A 23 -15.92 -2.29 1.84
N GLU A 24 -16.32 -1.18 1.24
CA GLU A 24 -16.16 -0.92 -0.20
C GLU A 24 -16.72 -2.02 -1.13
N GLY A 25 -17.72 -2.76 -0.64
CA GLY A 25 -18.32 -3.89 -1.34
C GLY A 25 -17.60 -5.22 -1.15
N VAL A 26 -16.60 -5.32 -0.29
CA VAL A 26 -15.89 -6.58 0.01
C VAL A 26 -16.04 -6.94 1.49
N GLY A 27 -16.28 -8.21 1.78
CA GLY A 27 -16.25 -8.73 3.15
C GLY A 27 -15.74 -10.16 3.21
N GLN A 28 -15.38 -10.59 4.41
CA GLN A 28 -14.94 -11.96 4.67
C GLN A 28 -15.90 -12.63 5.63
N VAL A 29 -16.16 -13.91 5.38
CA VAL A 29 -17.03 -14.73 6.23
C VAL A 29 -16.42 -16.09 6.46
N ASP A 30 -16.37 -16.50 7.72
CA ASP A 30 -16.08 -17.88 8.08
C ASP A 30 -17.27 -18.76 7.69
N GLY A 31 -17.10 -19.62 6.69
CA GLY A 31 -18.19 -20.48 6.21
C GLY A 31 -18.67 -21.50 7.24
N ASP A 32 -17.80 -21.83 8.20
CA ASP A 32 -18.11 -22.71 9.33
C ASP A 32 -18.96 -22.00 10.40
N LYS A 33 -18.79 -20.68 10.57
CA LYS A 33 -19.56 -19.89 11.54
C LYS A 33 -20.87 -19.37 10.99
N LEU A 34 -20.94 -19.08 9.68
CA LEU A 34 -22.09 -18.42 9.05
C LEU A 34 -22.48 -19.09 7.71
N PRO A 35 -22.92 -20.37 7.73
CA PRO A 35 -23.33 -21.08 6.51
C PRO A 35 -24.56 -20.45 5.83
N SER A 36 -25.46 -19.85 6.60
CA SER A 36 -26.65 -19.14 6.08
C SER A 36 -26.28 -17.87 5.32
N ALA A 37 -25.20 -17.19 5.70
CA ALA A 37 -24.72 -16.00 4.99
C ALA A 37 -24.17 -16.37 3.61
N LEU A 38 -23.39 -17.46 3.50
CA LEU A 38 -22.92 -17.98 2.21
C LEU A 38 -24.07 -18.32 1.27
N ALA A 39 -25.09 -19.00 1.78
CA ALA A 39 -26.27 -19.34 0.99
C ALA A 39 -27.02 -18.09 0.50
N TYR A 40 -27.11 -17.05 1.33
CA TYR A 40 -27.68 -15.76 0.96
C TYR A 40 -26.90 -15.13 -0.20
N PHE A 41 -25.58 -14.97 -0.05
CA PHE A 41 -24.74 -14.32 -1.06
C PHE A 41 -24.77 -15.04 -2.41
N ARG A 42 -24.70 -16.38 -2.40
CA ARG A 42 -24.80 -17.20 -3.62
C ARG A 42 -26.14 -17.05 -4.36
N ARG A 43 -27.23 -16.81 -3.63
CA ARG A 43 -28.57 -16.61 -4.23
C ARG A 43 -28.80 -15.19 -4.74
N HIS A 44 -28.18 -14.21 -4.09
CA HIS A 44 -28.40 -12.78 -4.37
C HIS A 44 -27.36 -12.18 -5.34
N GLY A 45 -26.60 -13.01 -6.06
CA GLY A 45 -25.69 -12.56 -7.11
C GLY A 45 -24.39 -11.93 -6.58
N TYR A 46 -24.03 -12.19 -5.33
CA TYR A 46 -22.72 -11.82 -4.80
C TYR A 46 -21.68 -12.84 -5.27
N GLN A 47 -20.48 -12.36 -5.55
CA GLN A 47 -19.36 -13.24 -5.85
C GLN A 47 -18.83 -13.82 -4.54
N VAL A 48 -18.84 -15.15 -4.42
CA VAL A 48 -18.42 -15.88 -3.23
C VAL A 48 -17.23 -16.74 -3.63
N GLU A 49 -16.05 -16.38 -3.15
CA GLU A 49 -14.80 -17.09 -3.43
C GLU A 49 -14.30 -17.73 -2.14
N GLN A 50 -14.00 -19.02 -2.19
CA GLN A 50 -13.36 -19.68 -1.05
C GLN A 50 -11.90 -19.23 -1.01
N GLU A 51 -11.55 -18.44 0.00
CA GLU A 51 -10.19 -18.06 0.26
C GLU A 51 -9.53 -19.26 0.94
N ALA A 52 -8.78 -20.05 0.16
CA ALA A 52 -7.81 -20.97 0.74
C ALA A 52 -6.90 -20.15 1.66
N PRO A 53 -6.40 -20.70 2.79
CA PRO A 53 -5.46 -19.99 3.66
C PRO A 53 -4.22 -19.63 2.82
N ALA A 54 -4.22 -18.42 2.28
CA ALA A 54 -3.16 -17.91 1.45
C ALA A 54 -2.00 -17.53 2.39
N PRO A 55 -0.75 -17.89 2.03
CA PRO A 55 0.41 -17.49 2.82
C PRO A 55 0.59 -15.97 2.70
N ALA A 56 0.37 -15.27 3.83
CA ALA A 56 0.66 -13.85 4.04
C ALA A 56 -0.01 -12.85 3.06
N PRO A 57 -0.33 -11.62 3.50
CA PRO A 57 -0.87 -10.63 2.60
C PRO A 57 0.20 -10.29 1.56
N VAL A 58 -0.09 -10.51 0.28
CA VAL A 58 0.47 -9.65 -0.76
C VAL A 58 -0.12 -8.28 -0.48
N VAL A 59 0.69 -7.43 0.17
CA VAL A 59 0.52 -5.99 0.15
C VAL A 59 0.24 -5.64 -1.31
N ASP A 60 -0.93 -5.05 -1.54
CA ASP A 60 -1.18 -4.27 -2.74
C ASP A 60 0.08 -3.44 -2.94
N GLU A 61 0.78 -3.69 -4.04
CA GLU A 61 1.93 -2.93 -4.48
C GLU A 61 1.41 -1.57 -4.95
N GLN A 62 0.79 -0.82 -4.04
CA GLN A 62 0.80 0.63 -4.09
C GLN A 62 2.29 0.94 -4.21
N PRO A 63 2.77 1.50 -5.35
CA PRO A 63 4.16 1.92 -5.42
C PRO A 63 4.39 2.77 -4.16
N PRO A 64 5.51 2.56 -3.43
CA PRO A 64 5.78 3.36 -2.25
C PRO A 64 5.50 4.81 -2.62
N PRO A 65 4.78 5.59 -1.77
CA PRO A 65 4.48 6.97 -2.10
C PRO A 65 5.77 7.57 -2.60
N ALA A 66 5.76 8.09 -3.83
CA ALA A 66 6.97 8.56 -4.51
C ALA A 66 7.80 9.31 -3.46
N PRO A 67 9.02 8.84 -3.12
CA PRO A 67 9.78 9.43 -2.02
C PRO A 67 9.87 10.91 -2.36
N VAL A 68 9.18 11.72 -1.57
CA VAL A 68 9.26 13.18 -1.66
C VAL A 68 10.64 13.57 -1.15
N ALA A 69 11.16 14.72 -1.61
CA ALA A 69 12.45 15.18 -1.13
C ALA A 69 12.43 15.18 0.41
N PRO A 70 13.32 14.43 1.07
CA PRO A 70 13.35 14.39 2.52
C PRO A 70 13.67 15.80 3.05
N ASN A 71 13.30 16.06 4.30
CA ASN A 71 13.62 17.35 4.91
C ASN A 71 15.15 17.48 5.06
N ARG A 72 15.69 18.71 5.05
CA ARG A 72 17.14 18.96 5.21
C ARG A 72 17.70 18.32 6.50
N GLY A 73 16.86 18.15 7.53
CA GLY A 73 17.21 17.47 8.78
C GLY A 73 17.13 15.93 8.77
N SER A 74 16.61 15.30 7.71
CA SER A 74 16.45 13.84 7.61
C SER A 74 17.78 13.09 7.55
N SER A 75 17.78 11.79 7.83
CA SER A 75 19.00 10.97 7.89
C SER A 75 19.74 10.86 6.55
N LYS A 76 21.07 10.63 6.59
CA LYS A 76 21.87 10.39 5.36
C LYS A 76 21.29 9.23 4.53
N ALA A 77 20.83 8.15 5.16
CA ALA A 77 20.23 7.01 4.46
C ALA A 77 19.00 7.41 3.63
N GLU A 78 18.10 8.23 4.20
CA GLU A 78 16.91 8.75 3.50
C GLU A 78 17.31 9.62 2.30
N TRP A 79 18.33 10.46 2.48
CA TRP A 79 18.88 11.27 1.41
C TRP A 79 19.51 10.44 0.30
N VAL A 80 20.29 9.40 0.65
CA VAL A 80 20.89 8.47 -0.32
C VAL A 80 19.79 7.76 -1.11
N THR A 81 18.80 7.19 -0.42
CA THR A 81 17.66 6.52 -1.07
C THR A 81 16.90 7.48 -1.99
N TYR A 82 16.70 8.74 -1.60
CA TYR A 82 16.01 9.71 -2.45
C TYR A 82 16.81 10.06 -3.71
N VAL A 83 18.10 10.42 -3.58
CA VAL A 83 18.90 10.86 -4.73
C VAL A 83 19.26 9.74 -5.71
N THR A 84 19.25 8.48 -5.27
CA THR A 84 19.44 7.31 -6.16
C THR A 84 18.12 6.83 -6.76
N SER A 85 17.00 7.33 -6.26
CA SER A 85 15.67 6.96 -6.72
C SER A 85 15.35 7.56 -8.10
N PRO A 86 14.54 6.87 -8.92
CA PRO A 86 13.94 7.47 -10.13
C PRO A 86 13.04 8.68 -9.83
N HIS A 87 12.70 8.93 -8.57
CA HIS A 87 11.87 10.05 -8.14
C HIS A 87 12.64 11.35 -7.87
N ALA A 88 13.97 11.30 -7.78
CA ALA A 88 14.78 12.52 -7.75
C ALA A 88 14.72 13.25 -9.11
N PRO A 89 14.84 14.59 -9.12
CA PRO A 89 14.98 15.37 -10.35
C PRO A 89 16.16 14.81 -11.16
N GLU A 90 16.01 14.67 -12.48
CA GLU A 90 17.05 14.06 -13.33
C GLU A 90 18.40 14.80 -13.19
N ASP A 91 18.38 16.12 -13.07
CA ASP A 91 19.56 16.97 -12.86
C ASP A 91 20.24 16.80 -11.49
N LYS A 92 19.54 16.16 -10.54
CA LYS A 92 19.97 15.98 -9.15
C LYS A 92 20.12 14.51 -8.74
N ARG A 93 19.89 13.58 -9.67
CA ARG A 93 20.00 12.14 -9.42
C ARG A 93 21.48 11.76 -9.35
N LEU A 94 21.85 11.12 -8.25
CA LEU A 94 23.21 10.64 -8.02
C LEU A 94 23.23 9.12 -8.08
N THR A 95 24.36 8.54 -8.44
CA THR A 95 24.57 7.09 -8.28
C THR A 95 24.77 6.76 -6.81
N GLU A 96 24.54 5.49 -6.43
CA GLU A 96 24.68 5.06 -5.03
C GLU A 96 26.07 5.33 -4.47
N ALA A 97 27.12 5.18 -5.28
CA ALA A 97 28.49 5.49 -4.89
C ALA A 97 28.70 6.99 -4.59
N GLU A 98 28.22 7.87 -5.47
CA GLU A 98 28.32 9.33 -5.28
C GLU A 98 27.49 9.81 -4.09
N ALA A 99 26.31 9.21 -3.88
CA ALA A 99 25.45 9.52 -2.77
C ALA A 99 26.05 9.05 -1.42
N ALA A 100 26.70 7.87 -1.43
CA ALA A 100 27.35 7.31 -0.25
C ALA A 100 28.60 8.09 0.18
N ASP A 101 29.31 8.73 -0.76
CA ASP A 101 30.46 9.60 -0.44
C ASP A 101 30.02 10.92 0.21
N ARG A 102 28.88 11.48 -0.23
CA ARG A 102 28.36 12.75 0.27
C ARG A 102 27.79 12.67 1.69
N THR A 103 27.84 13.78 2.40
CA THR A 103 27.17 13.90 3.70
C THR A 103 25.68 14.23 3.50
N ARG A 104 24.87 13.99 4.53
CA ARG A 104 23.46 14.39 4.55
C ARG A 104 23.26 15.84 4.10
N ASP A 105 24.10 16.74 4.62
CA ASP A 105 24.01 18.18 4.32
C ASP A 105 24.29 18.47 2.85
N GLN A 106 25.35 17.87 2.30
CA GLN A 106 25.69 18.01 0.88
C GLN A 106 24.62 17.42 -0.05
N LEU A 107 23.96 16.33 0.34
CA LEU A 107 22.84 15.75 -0.41
C LEU A 107 21.62 16.69 -0.37
N ALA A 108 21.30 17.23 0.81
CA ALA A 108 20.21 18.17 0.97
C ALA A 108 20.46 19.48 0.21
N GLU A 109 21.67 20.03 0.24
CA GLU A 109 22.03 21.24 -0.52
C GLU A 109 22.01 20.99 -2.03
N HIS A 110 22.46 19.81 -2.46
CA HIS A 110 22.42 19.44 -3.87
C HIS A 110 20.98 19.45 -4.41
N VAL A 111 20.02 18.91 -3.65
CA VAL A 111 18.61 18.79 -4.04
C VAL A 111 17.79 20.06 -3.77
N LEU A 112 17.89 20.63 -2.56
CA LEU A 112 17.05 21.74 -2.09
C LEU A 112 17.67 23.13 -2.35
N GLY A 113 18.93 23.19 -2.80
CA GLY A 113 19.68 24.45 -2.95
C GLY A 113 20.40 24.86 -1.67
N PRO A 114 21.16 25.98 -1.70
CA PRO A 114 21.90 26.46 -0.54
C PRO A 114 20.96 26.80 0.62
N LYS A 115 21.46 26.74 1.84
CA LYS A 115 20.71 27.25 2.99
C LYS A 115 20.71 28.77 2.93
N GLU A 116 19.53 29.37 2.71
CA GLU A 116 19.34 30.79 2.98
C GLU A 116 19.57 31.01 4.48
N ASP A 117 20.56 31.84 4.80
CA ASP A 117 20.96 32.25 6.15
C ASP A 117 20.02 33.33 6.68
#